data_AF-A0AAW7ABP5-F1
#
_entry.id   AF-A0AAW7ABP5-F1
#
_cell.length_a   1.000
_cell.length_b   1.000
_cell.length_c   1.000
_cell.angle_alpha   90.00
_cell.angle_beta   90.00
_cell.angle_gamma   90.00
#
_symmetry.space_group_name_H-M   'P 1'
#
loop_
_entity.id
_entity.type
_entity.pdbx_description
1 polymer ?
#
loop_
_entity_poly.entity_id
_entity_poly.type
_entity_poly.pdbx_seq_one_letter_code
_entity_poly.pdbx_strand_id
1 'polypeptide(L)' 'KHIAPIAAKVGNQPHVRAMRDGFIVAMPFIIVGSFILIFAFPPFAEDTTFTFGRIWLDFATTHFDTIMMPYNMSLGI' A
#
# COMPACT_ATOMS: atom_id res chain seq x y z
N LYS A 1 -10.07 -8.17 33.71
CA LYS A 1 -10.62 -9.47 33.21
C LYS A 1 -12.00 -9.36 32.52
N HIS A 2 -12.67 -8.20 32.44
CA HIS A 2 -14.04 -8.09 31.89
C HIS A 2 -14.14 -7.73 30.40
N ILE A 3 -13.04 -7.30 29.77
CA ILE A 3 -13.00 -6.88 28.36
C ILE A 3 -12.85 -8.06 27.39
N ALA A 4 -12.12 -9.10 27.80
CA ALA A 4 -11.91 -10.31 27.00
C ALA A 4 -13.21 -11.00 26.54
N PRO A 5 -14.23 -11.23 27.40
CA PRO A 5 -15.47 -11.87 26.95
C PRO A 5 -16.30 -10.99 26.02
N ILE A 6 -16.24 -9.66 26.18
CA ILE A 6 -16.94 -8.70 25.32
C ILE A 6 -16.28 -8.66 23.93
N ALA A 7 -14.95 -8.59 23.89
CA ALA A 7 -14.18 -8.64 22.64
C ALA A 7 -14.41 -9.95 21.86
N ALA A 8 -14.48 -11.08 22.57
CA ALA A 8 -14.79 -12.38 21.97
C ALA A 8 -16.20 -12.40 21.35
N LYS A 9 -17.20 -11.79 22.00
CA LYS A 9 -18.58 -11.73 21.49
C LYS A 9 -18.68 -10.84 20.24
N VAL A 10 -17.97 -9.73 20.21
CA VAL A 10 -17.92 -8.82 19.05
C VAL A 10 -17.19 -9.45 17.87
N GLY A 11 -16.04 -10.10 18.11
CA GLY A 11 -15.27 -10.76 17.06
C GLY A 11 -15.96 -11.99 16.45
N ASN A 12 -16.84 -12.65 17.20
CA ASN A 12 -17.63 -13.79 16.72
C ASN A 12 -18.92 -13.40 16.00
N GLN A 13 -19.27 -12.12 15.97
CA GLN A 13 -20.48 -11.64 15.29
C GLN A 13 -20.31 -11.81 13.77
N PRO A 14 -21.27 -12.45 13.05
CA PRO A 14 -21.07 -12.85 11.66
C PRO A 14 -20.88 -11.69 10.67
N HIS A 15 -21.45 -10.52 10.95
CA HIS A 15 -21.28 -9.30 10.15
C HIS A 15 -19.89 -8.68 10.35
N VAL A 16 -19.41 -8.61 11.60
CA VAL A 16 -18.05 -8.13 11.93
C VAL A 16 -17.00 -9.05 11.32
N ARG A 17 -17.24 -10.37 11.39
CA ARG A 17 -16.38 -11.37 10.75
C ARG A 17 -16.40 -11.24 9.23
N ALA A 18 -17.57 -11.08 8.60
CA ALA A 18 -17.68 -10.85 7.17
C ALA A 18 -16.93 -9.58 6.71
N MET A 19 -17.01 -8.48 7.46
CA MET A 19 -16.24 -7.26 7.17
C MET A 19 -14.73 -7.52 7.25
N ARG A 20 -14.26 -8.16 8.32
CA ARG A 20 -12.84 -8.51 8.48
C ARG A 20 -12.35 -9.38 7.33
N ASP A 21 -13.13 -10.40 6.98
CA ASP A 21 -12.77 -11.32 5.90
C ASP A 21 -12.75 -10.59 4.54
N GLY A 22 -13.65 -9.62 4.33
CA GLY A 22 -13.59 -8.70 3.18
C GLY A 22 -12.33 -7.83 3.16
N PHE A 23 -11.91 -7.27 4.31
CA PHE A 23 -10.64 -6.54 4.40
C PHE A 23 -9.44 -7.44 4.10
N ILE A 24 -9.46 -8.70 4.54
CA ILE A 24 -8.37 -9.65 4.27
C ILE A 24 -8.17 -9.88 2.77
N VAL A 25 -9.25 -9.89 1.99
CA VAL A 25 -9.19 -10.01 0.53
C VAL A 25 -8.62 -8.74 -0.13
N ALA A 26 -8.85 -7.56 0.45
CA ALA A 26 -8.33 -6.30 -0.06
C ALA A 26 -6.86 -6.02 0.31
N MET A 27 -6.37 -6.56 1.44
CA MET A 27 -4.99 -6.40 1.91
C MET A 27 -3.89 -6.65 0.85
N PRO A 28 -3.89 -7.74 0.07
CA PRO A 28 -2.86 -7.96 -0.94
C PRO A 28 -2.81 -6.85 -2.00
N PHE A 29 -3.97 -6.32 -2.42
CA PHE A 29 -4.01 -5.20 -3.37
C PHE A 29 -3.43 -3.92 -2.77
N ILE A 30 -3.74 -3.64 -1.50
CA ILE A 30 -3.18 -2.48 -0.77
C ILE A 30 -1.66 -2.62 -0.65
N ILE A 31 -1.15 -3.81 -0.32
CA ILE A 31 0.29 -4.08 -0.19
C ILE A 31 0.99 -3.84 -1.54
N VAL A 32 0.44 -4.38 -2.63
CA VAL A 32 1.02 -4.22 -3.97
C VAL A 32 1.00 -2.76 -4.42
N GLY A 33 -0.13 -2.06 -4.25
CA GLY A 33 -0.23 -0.63 -4.57
C GLY A 33 0.74 0.23 -3.76
N SER A 34 0.87 -0.05 -2.46
CA SER A 34 1.82 0.66 -1.58
C SER A 34 3.27 0.38 -1.95
N PHE A 35 3.60 -0.85 -2.35
CA PHE A 35 4.97 -1.21 -2.73
C PHE A 35 5.42 -0.50 -4.00
N ILE A 36 4.51 -0.30 -4.95
CA ILE A 36 4.76 0.44 -6.20
C ILE A 36 5.11 1.91 -5.93
N LEU A 37 4.52 2.54 -4.90
CA LEU A 37 4.85 3.92 -4.52
C LEU A 37 6.32 4.11 -4.11
N ILE A 38 6.96 3.08 -3.57
CA ILE A 38 8.40 3.11 -3.23
C ILE A 38 9.24 3.30 -4.49
N PHE A 39 8.81 2.73 -5.62
CA PHE A 39 9.50 2.90 -6.90
C PHE A 39 9.19 4.24 -7.56
N ALA A 40 7.95 4.72 -7.44
CA ALA A 40 7.52 6.01 -8.00
C ALA A 40 8.12 7.22 -7.27
N PHE A 41 8.30 7.13 -5.96
CA PHE A 41 8.82 8.20 -5.11
C PHE A 41 10.09 7.76 -4.38
N PRO A 42 11.23 7.69 -5.07
CA PRO A 42 12.48 7.37 -4.42
C PRO A 42 12.86 8.45 -3.39
N PRO A 43 13.39 8.09 -2.21
CA PRO A 43 13.73 9.03 -1.14
C PRO A 43 15.08 9.73 -1.39
N PHE A 44 15.26 10.30 -2.58
CA PHE A 44 16.48 11.02 -2.98
C PHE A 44 16.14 12.43 -3.44
N ALA A 45 16.97 13.41 -3.07
CA ALA A 45 16.85 14.77 -3.59
C ALA A 45 17.30 14.84 -5.06
N GLU A 46 16.75 15.76 -5.84
CA GLU A 46 17.06 15.92 -7.28
C GLU A 46 18.56 16.20 -7.55
N ASP A 47 19.25 16.81 -6.58
CA ASP A 47 20.67 17.14 -6.64
C ASP A 47 21.59 16.03 -6.10
N THR A 48 21.03 14.88 -5.71
CA THR A 48 21.76 13.72 -5.15
C THR A 48 23.02 13.39 -5.95
N THR A 49 24.16 13.27 -5.28
CA THR A 49 25.45 12.88 -5.89
C THR A 49 25.65 11.36 -5.97
N PHE A 50 24.76 10.59 -5.32
CA PHE A 50 24.78 9.14 -5.32
C PHE A 50 24.33 8.58 -6.68
N THR A 51 25.22 7.84 -7.37
CA THR A 51 24.98 7.33 -8.73
C THR A 51 23.73 6.47 -8.84
N PHE A 52 23.50 5.56 -7.88
CA PHE A 52 22.29 4.73 -7.88
C PHE A 52 21.03 5.56 -7.64
N GLY A 53 21.10 6.57 -6.77
CA GLY A 53 19.98 7.48 -6.50
C GLY A 53 19.57 8.26 -7.75
N ARG A 54 20.54 8.71 -8.56
CA ARG A 54 20.29 9.34 -9.86
C ARG A 54 19.64 8.40 -10.87
N ILE A 55 20.15 7.17 -10.98
CA ILE A 55 19.60 6.17 -11.91
C ILE A 55 18.15 5.83 -11.52
N TRP A 56 17.87 5.67 -10.23
CA TRP A 56 16.50 5.45 -9.76
C TRP A 56 15.63 6.68 -10.05
N LEU A 57 16.08 7.88 -9.70
CA LEU A 57 15.33 9.11 -9.96
C LEU A 57 14.96 9.24 -11.44
N ASP A 58 15.92 9.03 -12.34
CA ASP A 58 15.72 9.08 -13.80
C ASP A 58 14.76 8.00 -14.31
N PHE A 59 14.87 6.78 -13.77
CA PHE A 59 13.93 5.70 -14.07
C PHE A 59 12.49 6.04 -13.60
N ALA A 60 12.37 6.56 -12.38
CA ALA A 60 11.09 6.89 -11.76
C ALA A 60 10.38 8.02 -12.49
N THR A 61 11.11 9.08 -12.90
CA THR A 61 10.54 10.19 -13.67
C THR A 61 10.16 9.76 -15.09
N THR A 62 10.99 8.93 -15.74
CA THR A 62 10.75 8.48 -17.13
C THR A 62 9.55 7.55 -17.25
N HIS A 63 9.34 6.66 -16.28
CA HIS A 63 8.27 5.65 -16.31
C HIS A 63 7.11 5.95 -15.35
N PHE A 64 7.05 7.17 -14.81
CA PHE A 64 6.12 7.56 -13.76
C PHE A 64 4.66 7.17 -14.05
N ASP A 65 4.15 7.51 -15.23
CA ASP A 65 2.77 7.21 -15.64
C ASP A 65 2.46 5.71 -15.67
N THR A 66 3.43 4.91 -16.11
CA THR A 66 3.28 3.45 -16.18
C THR A 66 3.37 2.81 -14.80
N ILE A 67 4.26 3.31 -13.94
CA ILE A 67 4.43 2.83 -12.57
C ILE A 67 3.19 3.18 -11.72
N MET A 68 2.60 4.37 -11.90
CA MET A 68 1.40 4.76 -11.15
C MET A 68 0.11 4.08 -11.62
N MET A 69 0.09 3.46 -12.81
CA MET A 69 -1.12 2.86 -13.37
C MET A 69 -1.82 1.85 -12.43
N PRO A 70 -1.13 0.89 -11.79
CA PRO A 70 -1.77 -0.05 -10.88
C PRO A 70 -2.24 0.61 -9.57
N TYR A 71 -1.55 1.66 -9.12
CA TYR A 71 -1.98 2.46 -7.98
C TYR A 71 -3.28 3.21 -8.30
N ASN A 72 -3.37 3.84 -9.47
CA ASN A 72 -4.57 4.52 -9.93
C ASN A 72 -5.75 3.54 -10.13
N MET A 73 -5.49 2.32 -10.60
CA MET A 73 -6.54 1.32 -10.78
C MET A 73 -7.04 0.67 -9.48
N SER A 74 -6.27 0.75 -8.38
CA SER A 74 -6.60 0.08 -7.11
C SER A 74 -6.97 1.03 -5.96
N LEU A 75 -6.36 2.21 -5.91
CA LEU A 75 -6.45 3.17 -4.79
C LEU A 75 -6.69 4.62 -5.25
N GLY A 76 -6.46 4.95 -6.52
CA GLY A 76 -6.71 6.28 -7.08
C GLY A 76 -8.13 6.45 -7.62
N ILE A 77 -9.01 7.05 -6.82
CA ILE A 77 -10.19 7.78 -7.31
C ILE A 77 -9.74 9.19 -7.69
#